data_AF-A0A0N0AKV6-F1
#
_entry.id   AF-A0A0N0AKV6-F1
#
_cell.length_a   1.000
_cell.length_b   1.000
_cell.length_c   1.000
_cell.angle_alpha   90.00
_cell.angle_beta   90.00
_cell.angle_gamma   90.00
#
_symmetry.space_group_name_H-M   'P 1'
#
loop_
_entity.id
_entity.type
_entity.pdbx_description
1 polymer ?
#
loop_
_entity_poly.entity_id
_entity_poly.type
_entity_poly.pdbx_seq_one_letter_code
_entity_poly.pdbx_strand_id
1 'polypeptide(L)'
;MLEPGERVEVTTIINLSTVSVGRTAAFAAASTIMSGGMAVIPVPTPMYLAMTDRRLSIFEADPMFSKPRGHVVTLARAGLVRSSIRERVINSSFVVSAPGEEQGLRLVFPLLGRKERDLVAAALPEAV
;
A
#
# COMPACT_ATOMS: atom_id res chain seq x y z
N MET A 1 0.10 11.44 -15.40
CA MET A 1 -0.25 12.86 -15.65
C MET A 1 -1.53 13.15 -14.89
N LEU A 2 -1.63 14.29 -14.21
CA LEU A 2 -2.85 14.67 -13.49
C LEU A 2 -3.94 15.07 -14.48
N GLU A 3 -5.19 14.76 -14.17
CA GLU A 3 -6.31 15.33 -14.92
C GLU A 3 -6.50 16.82 -14.60
N PRO A 4 -7.14 17.59 -15.50
CA PRO A 4 -7.47 18.98 -15.23
C PRO A 4 -8.20 19.13 -13.88
N GLY A 5 -7.72 20.07 -13.05
CA GLY A 5 -8.25 20.37 -11.73
C GLY A 5 -7.93 19.35 -10.64
N GLU A 6 -7.19 18.27 -10.94
CA GLU A 6 -6.80 17.27 -9.93
C GLU A 6 -5.70 17.83 -9.04
N ARG A 7 -5.87 17.67 -7.72
CA ARG A 7 -4.96 18.23 -6.73
C ARG A 7 -4.28 17.11 -5.98
N VAL A 8 -2.96 17.21 -5.89
CA VAL A 8 -2.16 16.31 -5.06
C VAL A 8 -2.39 16.69 -3.60
N GLU A 9 -2.83 15.72 -2.81
CA GLU A 9 -3.09 15.86 -1.38
C GLU A 9 -1.93 15.30 -0.53
N VAL A 10 -1.35 14.17 -0.95
CA VAL A 10 -0.23 13.53 -0.26
C VAL A 10 0.77 12.98 -1.26
N THR A 11 2.06 13.14 -0.97
CA THR A 11 3.16 12.41 -1.62
C THR A 11 4.05 11.81 -0.55
N THR A 12 4.30 10.52 -0.61
CA THR A 12 5.10 9.84 0.41
C THR A 12 5.80 8.59 -0.12
N ILE A 13 6.74 8.07 0.66
CA ILE A 13 7.43 6.81 0.36
C ILE A 13 6.77 5.71 1.17
N ILE A 14 6.40 4.63 0.50
CA ILE A 14 5.83 3.43 1.10
C ILE A 14 6.61 2.20 0.65
N ASN A 15 6.44 1.09 1.35
CA ASN A 15 6.69 -0.22 0.77
C ASN A 15 5.37 -0.90 0.42
N LEU A 16 5.39 -1.70 -0.65
CA LEU A 16 4.21 -2.35 -1.18
C LEU A 16 4.27 -3.86 -1.02
N SER A 17 3.15 -4.48 -0.65
CA SER A 17 2.98 -5.92 -0.77
C SER A 17 1.53 -6.28 -1.13
N THR A 18 1.34 -7.18 -2.08
CA THR A 18 0.01 -7.71 -2.40
C THR A 18 -0.39 -8.77 -1.38
N VAL A 19 -1.63 -8.73 -0.91
CA VAL A 19 -2.17 -9.67 0.07
C VAL A 19 -3.56 -10.13 -0.36
N SER A 20 -3.93 -11.38 -0.05
CA SER A 20 -5.31 -11.83 -0.26
C SER A 20 -6.23 -11.26 0.82
N VAL A 21 -7.33 -10.63 0.39
CA VAL A 21 -8.28 -9.93 1.26
C VAL A 21 -9.09 -10.93 2.11
N GLY A 22 -9.39 -12.11 1.57
CA GLY A 22 -10.12 -13.18 2.27
C GLY A 22 -9.30 -14.01 3.27
N ARG A 23 -8.01 -13.72 3.48
CA ARG A 23 -7.08 -14.58 4.24
C ARG A 23 -6.23 -13.84 5.27
N THR A 24 -6.77 -12.80 5.89
CA THR A 24 -6.11 -12.06 6.98
C THR A 24 -5.76 -12.94 8.21
N ALA A 25 -6.23 -14.20 8.29
CA ALA A 25 -5.84 -15.17 9.33
C ALA A 25 -4.80 -16.24 8.91
N ALA A 26 -4.59 -16.52 7.61
CA ALA A 26 -3.90 -17.78 7.21
C ALA A 26 -2.41 -17.64 6.88
N PHE A 27 -1.86 -16.44 6.79
CA PHE A 27 -0.43 -16.25 6.44
C PHE A 27 0.55 -16.52 7.59
N ALA A 28 0.06 -16.80 8.80
CA ALA A 28 0.89 -17.28 9.91
C ALA A 28 0.91 -18.81 10.04
N ALA A 29 -0.02 -19.53 9.38
CA ALA A 29 -0.19 -20.98 9.57
C ALA A 29 0.34 -21.85 8.41
N ALA A 30 0.55 -21.28 7.21
CA ALA A 30 0.97 -22.06 6.04
C ALA A 30 2.49 -22.14 5.84
N SER A 31 3.29 -21.25 6.46
CA SER A 31 4.75 -21.23 6.28
C SER A 31 5.50 -22.28 7.12
N THR A 32 4.79 -23.08 7.92
CA THR A 32 5.42 -24.14 8.74
C THR A 32 5.33 -25.53 8.11
N ILE A 33 4.52 -25.74 7.05
CA ILE A 33 4.21 -27.12 6.61
C ILE A 33 4.57 -27.43 5.15
N MET A 34 4.82 -26.45 4.26
CA MET A 34 5.18 -26.77 2.87
C MET A 34 6.58 -26.33 2.48
N SER A 35 7.46 -27.33 2.53
CA SER A 35 8.56 -27.54 1.59
C SER A 35 9.86 -26.81 1.91
N GLY A 36 10.94 -27.57 2.08
CA GLY A 36 12.32 -27.10 2.09
C GLY A 36 12.79 -26.52 0.74
N GLY A 37 12.03 -25.59 0.18
CA GLY A 37 12.43 -24.70 -0.90
C GLY A 37 12.71 -23.32 -0.32
N MET A 38 13.71 -22.63 -0.85
CA MET A 38 13.97 -21.23 -0.49
C MET A 38 12.72 -20.40 -0.78
N ALA A 39 11.94 -20.09 0.25
CA ALA A 39 10.90 -19.08 0.15
C ALA A 39 11.59 -17.74 -0.07
N VAL A 40 11.60 -17.27 -1.32
CA VAL A 40 12.02 -15.91 -1.64
C VAL A 40 11.00 -15.00 -0.99
N ILE A 41 11.34 -14.42 0.15
CA ILE A 41 10.57 -13.33 0.74
C ILE A 41 10.94 -12.10 -0.11
N PRO A 42 10.03 -11.57 -0.95
CA PRO A 42 10.33 -10.38 -1.71
C PRO A 42 10.70 -9.27 -0.73
N VAL A 43 11.91 -8.70 -0.90
CA VAL A 43 12.33 -7.54 -0.12
C VAL A 43 11.35 -6.41 -0.45
N PRO A 44 10.74 -5.74 0.55
CA PRO A 44 9.84 -4.64 0.28
C PRO A 44 10.59 -3.54 -0.48
N THR A 45 10.22 -3.33 -1.75
CA THR A 45 10.83 -2.28 -2.59
C THR A 45 10.20 -0.93 -2.21
N PRO A 46 11.01 0.10 -1.96
CA PRO A 46 10.49 1.46 -1.79
C PRO A 46 9.71 1.91 -3.03
N MET A 47 8.56 2.53 -2.80
CA MET A 47 7.65 3.02 -3.82
C MET A 47 7.22 4.44 -3.45
N TYR A 48 7.00 5.29 -4.44
CA TYR A 48 6.35 6.58 -4.26
C TYR A 48 4.84 6.40 -4.35
N LEU A 49 4.11 6.87 -3.33
CA LEU A 49 2.67 7.02 -3.35
C LEU A 49 2.33 8.49 -3.56
N ALA A 50 1.49 8.77 -4.55
CA ALA A 50 0.81 10.04 -4.71
C ALA A 50 -0.69 9.83 -4.53
N MET A 51 -1.29 10.52 -3.57
CA MET A 51 -2.73 10.60 -3.38
C MET A 51 -3.23 11.96 -3.85
N THR A 52 -4.31 11.93 -4.64
CA THR A 52 -5.05 13.10 -5.06
C THR A 52 -6.45 13.09 -4.47
N ASP A 53 -7.21 14.14 -4.77
CA ASP A 53 -8.65 14.21 -4.49
C ASP A 53 -9.45 13.07 -5.15
N ARG A 54 -8.87 12.37 -6.14
CA ARG A 54 -9.54 11.36 -6.96
C ARG A 54 -8.88 9.99 -6.98
N ARG A 55 -7.56 9.87 -6.76
CA ARG A 55 -6.79 8.65 -7.06
C ARG A 55 -5.69 8.37 -6.06
N LEU A 56 -5.28 7.11 -6.01
CA LEU A 56 -3.98 6.68 -5.50
C LEU A 56 -3.13 6.23 -6.69
N SER A 57 -1.96 6.85 -6.88
CA SER A 57 -0.99 6.47 -7.90
C SER A 57 0.29 5.99 -7.23
N ILE A 58 0.80 4.83 -7.66
CA ILE A 58 2.02 4.24 -7.11
C ILE A 58 3.08 4.17 -8.21
N PHE A 59 4.29 4.52 -7.84
CA PHE A 59 5.44 4.52 -8.72
C PHE A 59 6.61 3.80 -8.07
N GLU A 60 7.38 3.08 -8.86
CA GLU A 60 8.63 2.45 -8.43
C GLU A 60 9.66 3.51 -8.08
N ALA A 61 10.29 3.41 -6.91
CA ALA A 61 11.39 4.30 -6.56
C ALA A 61 12.69 3.81 -7.20
N ASP A 62 13.46 4.73 -7.78
CA ASP A 62 14.83 4.43 -8.19
C ASP A 62 15.73 4.40 -6.94
N PRO A 63 16.48 3.30 -6.68
CA PRO A 63 17.32 3.21 -5.49
C PRO A 63 18.55 4.12 -5.55
N MET A 64 18.95 4.57 -6.74
CA MET A 64 20.14 5.41 -6.95
C MET A 64 19.78 6.91 -7.07
N PHE A 65 18.54 7.22 -7.45
CA PHE A 65 18.09 8.59 -7.69
C PHE A 65 16.75 8.86 -7.03
N SER A 66 16.53 10.06 -6.52
CA SER A 66 15.26 10.49 -5.93
C SER A 66 14.19 10.79 -6.99
N LYS A 67 13.95 9.84 -7.91
CA LYS A 67 12.97 9.97 -9.00
C LYS A 67 12.16 8.68 -9.16
N PRO A 68 10.89 8.78 -9.58
CA PRO A 68 10.13 7.61 -10.01
C PRO A 68 10.81 6.94 -11.21
N ARG A 69 11.02 5.63 -11.13
CA ARG A 69 11.54 4.81 -12.24
C ARG A 69 10.44 4.43 -13.22
N GLY A 70 9.24 4.13 -12.71
CA GLY A 70 8.10 3.70 -13.50
C GLY A 70 6.79 3.83 -12.75
N HIS A 71 5.69 3.93 -13.50
CA HIS A 71 4.34 3.85 -12.95
C HIS A 71 3.97 2.38 -12.72
N VAL A 72 3.41 2.08 -11.55
CA VAL A 72 3.01 0.73 -11.16
C VAL A 72 1.51 0.55 -11.33
N VAL A 73 0.73 1.41 -10.67
CA VAL A 73 -0.74 1.31 -10.69
C VAL A 73 -1.38 2.65 -10.35
N THR A 74 -2.57 2.89 -10.89
CA THR A 74 -3.47 3.97 -10.47
C THR A 74 -4.81 3.36 -10.10
N LEU A 75 -5.28 3.65 -8.88
CA LEU A 75 -6.57 3.22 -8.37
C LEU A 75 -7.46 4.44 -8.18
N ALA A 76 -8.70 4.38 -8.66
CA ALA A 76 -9.70 5.39 -8.33
C ALA A 76 -10.00 5.32 -6.83
N ARG A 77 -10.01 6.46 -6.14
CA ARG A 77 -10.29 6.53 -4.70
C ARG A 77 -11.73 6.13 -4.38
N ALA A 78 -12.65 6.47 -5.30
CA ALA A 78 -14.04 6.09 -5.20
C ALA A 78 -14.19 4.56 -5.12
N GLY A 79 -14.86 4.10 -4.06
CA GLY A 79 -15.10 2.68 -3.82
C GLY A 79 -14.00 1.96 -3.05
N LEU A 80 -12.78 2.49 -2.94
CA LEU A 80 -11.75 1.84 -2.12
C LEU A 80 -12.11 1.88 -0.64
N VAL A 81 -11.84 0.77 0.05
CA VAL A 81 -11.91 0.65 1.50
C VAL A 81 -10.52 0.30 2.04
N ARG A 82 -10.30 0.56 3.33
CA ARG A 82 -9.09 0.14 4.03
C ARG A 82 -9.39 -0.81 5.19
N SER A 83 -8.40 -1.63 5.56
CA SER A 83 -8.39 -2.30 6.86
C SER A 83 -8.10 -1.32 8.00
N SER A 84 -8.23 -1.80 9.24
CA SER A 84 -7.67 -1.12 10.41
C SER A 84 -6.16 -0.88 10.25
N ILE A 85 -5.66 0.17 10.90
CA ILE A 85 -4.23 0.47 10.92
C ILE A 85 -3.53 -0.49 11.87
N ARG A 86 -2.54 -1.20 11.36
CA ARG A 86 -1.62 -2.01 12.15
C ARG A 86 -0.38 -1.19 12.49
N GLU A 87 -0.26 -0.80 13.75
CA GLU A 87 0.89 -0.10 14.30
C GLU A 87 2.03 -1.05 14.66
N ARG A 88 3.26 -0.62 14.41
CA ARG A 88 4.50 -1.23 14.91
C ARG A 88 5.48 -0.13 15.30
N VAL A 89 6.54 -0.51 16.01
CA VAL A 89 7.54 0.45 16.51
C VAL A 89 8.21 1.23 15.38
N ILE A 90 8.57 0.55 14.28
CA ILE A 90 9.38 1.11 13.19
C ILE A 90 8.58 1.42 11.90
N ASN A 91 7.33 0.98 11.82
CA ASN A 91 6.45 1.20 10.67
C ASN A 91 4.98 1.04 11.07
N SER A 92 4.10 1.40 10.16
CA SER A 92 2.65 1.17 10.27
C SER A 92 2.12 0.73 8.92
N SER A 93 1.04 -0.05 8.89
CA SER A 93 0.48 -0.53 7.63
C SER A 93 -1.02 -0.70 7.67
N PHE A 94 -1.68 -0.61 6.52
CA PHE A 94 -3.05 -1.05 6.30
C PHE A 94 -3.20 -1.59 4.88
N VAL A 95 -4.26 -2.37 4.66
CA VAL A 95 -4.60 -2.93 3.35
C VAL A 95 -5.64 -2.03 2.70
N VAL A 96 -5.47 -1.72 1.42
CA VAL A 96 -6.46 -1.05 0.57
C VAL A 96 -7.03 -2.07 -0.41
N SER A 97 -8.35 -2.11 -0.56
CA SER A 97 -9.01 -3.05 -1.46
C SER A 97 -10.23 -2.42 -2.11
N ALA A 98 -10.57 -2.86 -3.32
CA ALA A 98 -11.84 -2.56 -3.95
C ALA A 98 -12.91 -3.61 -3.55
N PRO A 99 -14.19 -3.23 -3.40
CA PRO A 99 -15.27 -4.16 -3.11
C PRO A 99 -15.38 -5.20 -4.22
N GLY A 100 -15.36 -6.48 -3.85
CA GLY A 100 -15.42 -7.59 -4.81
C GLY A 100 -14.06 -8.04 -5.36
N GLU A 101 -12.94 -7.36 -5.03
CA GLU A 101 -11.62 -7.88 -5.34
C GLU A 101 -11.08 -8.80 -4.23
N GLU A 102 -10.61 -9.99 -4.62
CA GLU A 102 -10.02 -10.95 -3.70
C GLU A 102 -8.59 -10.57 -3.27
N GLN A 103 -7.96 -9.64 -3.99
CA GLN A 103 -6.61 -9.16 -3.74
C GLN A 103 -6.63 -7.70 -3.28
N GLY A 104 -5.78 -7.40 -2.31
CA GLY A 104 -5.66 -6.10 -1.67
C GLY A 104 -4.21 -5.68 -1.62
N LEU A 105 -4.02 -4.37 -1.52
CA LEU A 105 -2.73 -3.74 -1.55
C LEU A 105 -2.35 -3.27 -0.15
N ARG A 106 -1.37 -3.95 0.47
CA ARG A 106 -0.85 -3.51 1.76
C ARG A 106 0.13 -2.37 1.54
N LEU A 107 -0.22 -1.20 2.08
CA LEU A 107 0.64 -0.02 2.15
C LEU A 107 1.39 -0.06 3.48
N VAL A 108 2.72 -0.01 3.43
CA VAL A 108 3.57 0.02 4.62
C VAL A 108 4.31 1.36 4.66
N PHE A 109 4.07 2.13 5.70
CA PHE A 109 4.65 3.44 5.92
C PHE A 109 5.80 3.34 6.93
N PRO A 110 6.99 3.90 6.64
CA PRO A 110 8.07 3.97 7.62
C PRO A 110 7.68 4.89 8.77
N LEU A 111 8.40 4.81 9.90
CA LEU A 111 8.15 5.63 11.09
C LEU A 111 8.00 7.14 10.77
N LEU A 112 8.84 7.67 9.87
CA LEU A 112 8.81 9.07 9.48
C LEU A 112 7.59 9.45 8.62
N GLY A 113 6.91 8.48 8.01
CA GLY A 113 5.74 8.68 7.14
C GLY A 113 4.40 8.55 7.86
N ARG A 114 4.38 8.57 9.21
CA ARG A 114 3.15 8.37 10.00
C ARG A 114 2.10 9.45 9.77
N LYS A 115 2.52 10.70 9.59
CA LYS A 115 1.59 11.82 9.31
C LYS A 115 0.91 11.64 7.97
N GLU A 116 1.66 11.28 6.94
CA GLU A 116 1.14 11.00 5.60
C GLU A 116 0.24 9.76 5.62
N ARG A 117 0.62 8.73 6.39
CA ARG A 117 -0.22 7.56 6.65
C ARG A 117 -1.57 7.94 7.23
N ASP A 118 -1.61 8.84 8.21
CA ASP A 118 -2.87 9.28 8.83
C ASP A 118 -3.76 10.03 7.82
N LEU A 119 -3.16 10.86 6.96
CA LEU A 119 -3.88 11.54 5.88
C LEU A 119 -4.44 10.56 4.85
N VAL A 120 -3.66 9.56 4.42
CA VAL A 120 -4.14 8.53 3.47
C VAL A 120 -5.23 7.66 4.12
N ALA A 121 -5.06 7.29 5.40
CA ALA A 121 -6.04 6.49 6.11
C ALA A 121 -7.36 7.24 6.36
N ALA A 122 -7.31 8.55 6.58
CA ALA A 122 -8.50 9.39 6.73
C ALA A 122 -9.27 9.58 5.41
N ALA A 123 -8.58 9.47 4.27
CA ALA A 123 -9.19 9.61 2.95
C ALA A 123 -9.96 8.35 2.48
N LEU A 124 -9.83 7.22 3.20
CA LEU A 124 -10.46 5.96 2.86
C LEU A 124 -11.36 5.44 4.01
N PRO A 125 -12.59 5.01 3.72
CA PRO A 125 -13.44 4.38 4.73
C PRO A 125 -12.82 3.06 5.20
N GLU A 126 -13.00 2.77 6.50
CA GLU A 126 -12.64 1.47 7.06
C GLU A 126 -13.69 0.42 6.65
N ALA A 127 -13.24 -0.75 6.19
CA ALA A 127 -14.11 -1.89 5.94
C ALA A 127 -14.71 -2.37 7.28
N VAL A 128 -16.04 -2.49 7.32
CA VAL A 128 -16.82 -2.97 8.47
C VAL A 128 -16.74 -4.49 8.58
#